data_AF-A0A7W0MNL7-F1
#
_entry.id   AF-A0A7W0MNL7-F1
#
_cell.length_a   1.000
_cell.length_b   1.000
_cell.length_c   1.000
_cell.angle_alpha   90.00
_cell.angle_beta   90.00
_cell.angle_gamma   90.00
#
_symmetry.space_group_name_H-M   'P 1'
#
loop_
_entity.id
_entity.type
_entity.pdbx_description
1 polymer ?
#
loop_
_entity_poly.entity_id
_entity_poly.type
_entity_poly.pdbx_seq_one_letter_code
_entity_poly.pdbx_strand_id
1 'polypeptide(L)'
;MTKPIAAALAAAIALAAPPASAQSQRLDAAWEAALNERALELDDSQFAELNVIAYHSAVARLCDGFAVDVAKIAAATDAVVAGATEGLEAGPVMARQADILIALGTAHGLFLAEGSLNHDAFCAAAAETRADPEFAHYWE
;
A
#
# COMPACT_ATOMS: atom_id res chain seq x y z
N MET A 1 45.88 45.03 12.25
CA MET A 1 44.97 43.96 12.71
C MET A 1 43.98 43.66 11.58
N THR A 2 44.31 42.71 10.72
CA THR A 2 43.45 42.27 9.61
C THR A 2 43.18 40.78 9.82
N LYS A 3 41.93 40.45 10.18
CA LYS A 3 41.45 39.08 10.38
C LYS A 3 41.28 38.41 9.00
N PRO A 4 41.79 37.18 8.79
CA PRO A 4 41.50 36.44 7.57
C PRO A 4 40.04 35.96 7.60
N ILE A 5 39.34 36.21 6.50
CA ILE A 5 38.01 35.69 6.21
C ILE A 5 38.15 34.19 6.04
N ALA A 6 37.67 33.41 7.00
CA ALA A 6 37.51 31.97 6.85
C ALA A 6 36.42 31.72 5.80
N ALA A 7 36.82 31.27 4.62
CA ALA A 7 35.92 30.76 3.60
C ALA A 7 35.23 29.50 4.15
N ALA A 8 34.00 29.67 4.64
CA ALA A 8 33.12 28.56 4.89
C ALA A 8 32.69 27.98 3.53
N LEU A 9 33.37 26.90 3.12
CA LEU A 9 32.92 26.04 2.04
C LEU A 9 31.60 25.39 2.49
N ALA A 10 30.49 26.06 2.22
CA ALA A 10 29.17 25.47 2.36
C ALA A 10 29.04 24.40 1.27
N ALA A 11 29.34 23.16 1.64
CA ALA A 11 29.02 21.98 0.85
C ALA A 11 27.48 21.88 0.77
N ALA A 12 26.91 22.53 -0.24
CA ALA A 12 25.54 22.27 -0.66
C ALA A 12 25.52 20.87 -1.28
N ILE A 13 25.34 19.85 -0.44
CA ILE A 13 24.92 18.53 -0.88
C ILE A 13 23.49 18.72 -1.39
N ALA A 14 23.35 19.02 -2.67
CA ALA A 14 22.08 18.90 -3.35
C ALA A 14 21.67 17.44 -3.25
N LEU A 15 20.69 17.14 -2.39
CA LEU A 15 19.98 15.87 -2.36
C LEU A 15 19.24 15.72 -3.69
N ALA A 16 19.95 15.26 -4.72
CA ALA A 16 19.33 14.90 -5.98
C ALA A 16 18.36 13.75 -5.71
N ALA A 17 17.10 13.91 -6.12
CA ALA A 17 16.13 12.84 -6.05
C ALA A 17 16.68 11.63 -6.84
N PRO A 18 16.52 10.40 -6.32
CA PRO A 18 16.97 9.21 -7.04
C PRO A 18 16.29 9.14 -8.41
N PRO A 19 16.97 8.61 -9.45
CA PRO A 19 16.37 8.49 -10.77
C PRO A 19 15.14 7.57 -10.71
N ALA A 20 14.15 7.82 -11.59
CA ALA A 20 12.90 7.05 -11.63
C ALA A 20 13.14 5.53 -11.71
N SER A 21 14.15 5.09 -12.46
CA SER A 21 14.53 3.67 -12.54
C SER A 21 14.95 3.06 -11.21
N ALA A 22 15.64 3.82 -10.35
CA ALA A 22 16.02 3.37 -9.01
C ALA A 22 14.82 3.37 -8.05
N GLN A 23 13.82 4.22 -8.28
CA GLN A 23 12.58 4.24 -7.52
C GLN A 23 11.71 3.03 -7.88
N SER A 24 11.56 2.71 -9.17
CA SER A 24 10.87 1.51 -9.65
C SER A 24 11.50 0.23 -9.10
N GLN A 25 12.84 0.08 -9.19
CA GLN A 25 13.52 -1.09 -8.64
C GLN A 25 13.31 -1.28 -7.14
N ARG A 26 13.22 -0.19 -6.37
CA ARG A 26 12.92 -0.24 -4.93
C ARG A 26 11.49 -0.66 -4.66
N LEU A 27 10.54 -0.20 -5.49
CA LEU A 27 9.15 -0.60 -5.40
C LEU A 27 8.98 -2.09 -5.75
N ASP A 28 9.61 -2.56 -6.83
CA ASP A 28 9.59 -3.96 -7.25
C ASP A 28 10.16 -4.87 -6.15
N ALA A 29 11.30 -4.49 -5.55
CA ALA A 29 11.89 -5.23 -4.44
C ALA A 29 11.01 -5.22 -3.18
N ALA A 30 10.26 -4.15 -2.94
CA ALA A 30 9.33 -4.06 -1.81
C ALA A 30 8.09 -4.95 -2.02
N TRP A 31 7.56 -4.99 -3.26
CA TRP A 31 6.52 -5.95 -3.65
C TRP A 31 7.02 -7.39 -3.50
N GLU A 32 8.23 -7.70 -3.97
CA GLU A 32 8.83 -9.02 -3.82
C GLU A 32 8.99 -9.40 -2.33
N ALA A 33 9.43 -8.48 -1.48
CA ALA A 33 9.55 -8.73 -0.05
C ALA A 33 8.19 -9.01 0.60
N ALA A 34 7.15 -8.23 0.26
CA ALA A 34 5.80 -8.42 0.78
C ALA A 34 5.17 -9.75 0.33
N LEU A 35 5.36 -10.14 -0.93
CA LEU A 35 4.86 -11.41 -1.46
C LEU A 35 5.59 -12.63 -0.87
N ASN A 36 6.89 -12.47 -0.56
CA ASN A 36 7.68 -13.54 0.05
C ASN A 36 7.48 -13.65 1.57
N GLU A 37 6.74 -12.71 2.18
CA GLU A 37 6.38 -12.75 3.59
C GLU A 37 5.31 -13.81 3.83
N ARG A 38 5.73 -15.08 3.87
CA ARG A 38 4.88 -16.27 4.12
C ARG A 38 4.26 -16.35 5.52
N ALA A 39 4.36 -15.29 6.32
CA ALA A 39 3.92 -15.28 7.72
C ALA A 39 2.39 -15.29 7.86
N LEU A 40 1.70 -14.86 6.81
CA LEU A 40 0.26 -14.80 6.74
C LEU A 40 -0.21 -16.13 6.15
N GLU A 41 -0.62 -17.08 6.98
CA GLU A 41 -1.35 -18.27 6.51
C GLU A 41 -2.76 -17.86 6.04
N LEU A 42 -2.81 -16.99 5.04
CA LEU A 42 -3.99 -16.61 4.29
C LEU A 42 -4.08 -17.51 3.08
N ASP A 43 -5.30 -17.90 2.74
CA ASP A 43 -5.52 -18.50 1.43
C ASP A 43 -5.44 -17.43 0.32
N ASP A 44 -5.35 -17.90 -0.92
CA ASP A 44 -5.20 -17.03 -2.09
C ASP A 44 -6.35 -16.02 -2.21
N SER A 45 -7.58 -16.38 -1.79
CA SER A 45 -8.75 -15.51 -1.86
C SER A 45 -8.70 -14.40 -0.81
N GLN A 46 -8.29 -14.72 0.41
CA GLN A 46 -8.09 -13.76 1.49
C GLN A 46 -6.97 -12.78 1.16
N PHE A 47 -5.87 -13.29 0.60
CA PHE A 47 -4.76 -12.45 0.17
C PHE A 47 -5.16 -11.52 -0.99
N ALA A 48 -5.89 -12.02 -1.98
CA ALA A 48 -6.41 -11.21 -3.08
C ALA A 48 -7.35 -10.11 -2.55
N GLU A 49 -8.27 -10.46 -1.65
CA GLU A 49 -9.22 -9.52 -1.06
C GLU A 49 -8.51 -8.38 -0.30
N LEU A 50 -7.47 -8.69 0.48
CA LEU A 50 -6.66 -7.65 1.15
C LEU A 50 -6.01 -6.69 0.16
N ASN A 51 -5.50 -7.20 -0.96
CA ASN A 51 -4.90 -6.36 -1.99
C ASN A 51 -5.95 -5.48 -2.68
N VAL A 52 -7.16 -6.02 -2.93
CA VAL A 52 -8.28 -5.25 -3.47
C VAL A 52 -8.67 -4.12 -2.52
N ILE A 53 -8.81 -4.40 -1.22
CA ILE A 53 -9.11 -3.40 -0.20
C ILE A 53 -8.02 -2.33 -0.13
N ALA A 54 -6.75 -2.74 -0.11
CA ALA A 54 -5.60 -1.85 -0.08
C ALA A 54 -5.54 -0.93 -1.30
N TYR A 55 -5.78 -1.48 -2.49
CA TYR A 55 -5.83 -0.76 -3.76
C TYR A 55 -6.93 0.30 -3.76
N HIS A 56 -8.17 -0.07 -3.44
CA HIS A 56 -9.32 0.85 -3.40
C HIS A 56 -9.06 2.01 -2.43
N SER A 57 -8.51 1.68 -1.26
CA SER A 57 -8.15 2.68 -0.24
C SER A 57 -7.05 3.63 -0.73
N ALA A 58 -6.06 3.13 -1.49
CA ALA A 58 -4.99 3.96 -2.05
C ALA A 58 -5.50 4.84 -3.20
N VAL A 59 -6.36 4.31 -4.08
CA VAL A 59 -7.01 5.07 -5.15
C VAL A 59 -7.83 6.22 -4.60
N ALA A 60 -8.71 5.98 -3.62
CA ALA A 60 -9.51 7.04 -3.00
C ALA A 60 -8.65 8.12 -2.31
N ARG A 61 -7.40 7.79 -1.97
CA ARG A 61 -6.45 8.74 -1.39
C ARG A 61 -5.70 9.58 -2.42
N LEU A 62 -5.39 9.01 -3.59
CA LEU A 62 -4.51 9.62 -4.59
C LEU A 62 -5.25 10.18 -5.80
N CYS A 63 -6.37 9.58 -6.22
CA CYS A 63 -7.04 9.88 -7.47
C CYS A 63 -8.30 10.71 -7.22
N ASP A 64 -8.36 11.88 -7.85
CA ASP A 64 -9.50 12.79 -7.72
C ASP A 64 -10.79 12.14 -8.24
N GLY A 65 -11.90 12.34 -7.50
CA GLY A 65 -13.21 11.82 -7.89
C GLY A 65 -13.42 10.32 -7.62
N PHE A 66 -12.51 9.69 -6.87
CA PHE A 66 -12.71 8.36 -6.31
C PHE A 66 -13.04 8.45 -4.82
N ALA A 67 -14.10 7.77 -4.41
CA ALA A 67 -14.49 7.58 -3.02
C ALA A 67 -14.88 6.12 -2.83
N VAL A 68 -14.54 5.58 -1.66
CA VAL A 68 -14.85 4.19 -1.29
C VAL A 68 -15.98 4.17 -0.26
N ASP A 69 -16.84 3.16 -0.37
CA ASP A 69 -17.80 2.84 0.66
C ASP A 69 -17.06 2.25 1.87
N VAL A 70 -16.75 3.11 2.84
CA VAL A 70 -15.98 2.76 4.04
C VAL A 70 -16.63 1.61 4.82
N ALA A 71 -17.97 1.52 4.82
CA ALA A 71 -18.66 0.45 5.52
C ALA A 71 -18.42 -0.92 4.86
N LYS A 72 -18.40 -0.97 3.52
CA LYS A 72 -18.07 -2.20 2.79
C LYS A 72 -16.61 -2.59 2.92
N ILE A 73 -15.70 -1.61 2.87
CA ILE A 73 -14.26 -1.86 3.11
C ILE A 73 -14.03 -2.44 4.51
N ALA A 74 -14.66 -1.86 5.53
CA ALA A 74 -14.59 -2.38 6.91
C ALA A 74 -15.17 -3.80 7.01
N ALA A 75 -16.36 -4.04 6.44
CA ALA A 75 -16.99 -5.35 6.46
C ALA A 75 -16.15 -6.42 5.73
N ALA A 76 -15.53 -6.08 4.60
CA ALA A 76 -14.65 -6.98 3.87
C ALA A 76 -13.36 -7.29 4.65
N THR A 77 -12.77 -6.28 5.30
CA THR A 77 -11.61 -6.46 6.19
C THR A 77 -11.96 -7.40 7.35
N ASP A 78 -13.11 -7.18 8.00
CA ASP A 78 -13.60 -8.03 9.09
C ASP A 78 -13.86 -9.48 8.61
N ALA A 79 -14.36 -9.66 7.39
CA ALA A 79 -14.58 -10.98 6.81
C ALA A 79 -13.26 -11.74 6.57
N VAL A 80 -12.24 -11.06 6.04
CA VAL A 80 -10.89 -11.64 5.89
C VAL A 80 -10.35 -12.06 7.25
N VAL A 81 -10.42 -11.17 8.25
CA VAL A 81 -9.95 -11.45 9.61
C VAL A 81 -10.70 -12.64 10.22
N ALA A 82 -12.02 -12.67 10.11
CA ALA A 82 -12.84 -13.75 10.65
C ALA A 82 -12.50 -15.10 10.00
N GLY A 83 -12.40 -15.15 8.67
CA GLY A 83 -12.03 -16.38 7.95
C GLY A 83 -10.62 -16.85 8.30
N ALA A 84 -9.66 -15.94 8.38
CA ALA A 84 -8.27 -16.28 8.67
C ALA A 84 -8.02 -16.67 10.14
N THR A 85 -8.95 -16.39 11.04
CA THR A 85 -8.88 -16.74 12.47
C THR A 85 -9.80 -17.88 12.87
N GLU A 86 -10.56 -18.43 11.91
CA GLU A 86 -11.49 -19.54 12.17
C GLU A 86 -10.74 -20.75 12.75
N GLY A 87 -11.27 -21.30 13.85
CA GLY A 87 -10.70 -22.47 14.51
C GLY A 87 -9.41 -22.22 15.31
N LEU A 88 -8.93 -20.98 15.41
CA LEU A 88 -7.78 -20.63 16.25
C LEU A 88 -8.21 -20.40 17.72
N GLU A 89 -7.31 -20.73 18.65
CA GLU A 89 -7.43 -20.39 20.07
C GLU A 89 -7.13 -18.89 20.32
N ALA A 90 -7.60 -18.34 21.45
CA ALA A 90 -7.57 -16.89 21.71
C ALA A 90 -6.19 -16.20 21.59
N GLY A 91 -5.09 -16.89 21.95
CA GLY A 91 -3.73 -16.35 21.80
C GLY A 91 -3.31 -16.19 20.33
N PRO A 92 -3.32 -17.28 19.54
CA PRO A 92 -3.10 -17.24 18.09
C PRO A 92 -4.03 -16.31 17.31
N VAL A 93 -5.29 -16.12 17.73
CA VAL A 93 -6.22 -15.18 17.08
C VAL A 93 -5.66 -13.76 17.06
N MET A 94 -5.13 -13.27 18.19
CA MET A 94 -4.58 -11.91 18.28
C MET A 94 -3.34 -11.73 17.41
N ALA A 95 -2.47 -12.75 17.36
CA ALA A 95 -1.30 -12.72 16.49
C ALA A 95 -1.72 -12.66 15.01
N ARG A 96 -2.66 -13.52 14.60
CA ARG A 96 -3.18 -13.56 13.24
C ARG A 96 -3.85 -12.25 12.82
N GLN A 97 -4.62 -11.63 13.72
CA GLN A 97 -5.22 -10.31 13.47
C GLN A 97 -4.16 -9.24 13.25
N ALA A 98 -3.13 -9.19 14.09
CA ALA A 98 -2.05 -8.23 13.96
C ALA A 98 -1.31 -8.42 12.63
N ASP A 99 -1.01 -9.67 12.26
CA ASP A 99 -0.35 -9.98 10.99
C ASP A 99 -1.20 -9.48 9.82
N ILE A 100 -2.51 -9.75 9.78
CA ILE A 100 -3.41 -9.31 8.70
C ILE A 100 -3.43 -7.79 8.56
N LEU A 101 -3.47 -7.06 9.69
CA LEU A 101 -3.45 -5.60 9.66
C LEU A 101 -2.10 -5.05 9.18
N ILE A 102 -0.99 -5.70 9.54
CA ILE A 102 0.33 -5.38 9.01
C ILE A 102 0.36 -5.62 7.50
N ALA A 103 -0.16 -6.75 7.03
CA ALA A 103 -0.26 -7.08 5.61
C ALA A 103 -1.04 -6.04 4.83
N LEU A 104 -2.23 -5.67 5.33
CA LEU A 104 -3.09 -4.66 4.74
C LEU A 104 -2.38 -3.31 4.66
N GLY A 105 -1.70 -2.91 5.75
CA GLY A 105 -0.91 -1.67 5.80
C GLY A 105 0.25 -1.68 4.82
N THR A 106 0.96 -2.81 4.70
CA THR A 106 2.06 -3.01 3.74
C THR A 106 1.55 -2.88 2.30
N ALA A 107 0.50 -3.61 1.94
CA ALA A 107 -0.11 -3.54 0.61
C ALA A 107 -0.61 -2.12 0.29
N HIS A 108 -1.28 -1.47 1.25
CA HIS A 108 -1.74 -0.09 1.08
C HIS A 108 -0.57 0.88 0.86
N GLY A 109 0.51 0.74 1.63
CA GLY A 109 1.73 1.53 1.46
C GLY A 109 2.39 1.33 0.09
N LEU A 110 2.40 0.08 -0.42
CA LEU A 110 2.92 -0.24 -1.74
C LEU A 110 2.09 0.41 -2.85
N PHE A 111 0.77 0.33 -2.79
CA PHE A 111 -0.10 1.02 -3.76
C PHE A 111 -0.01 2.54 -3.67
N LEU A 112 0.16 3.12 -2.48
CA LEU A 112 0.44 4.55 -2.33
C LEU A 112 1.75 4.94 -3.00
N ALA A 113 2.80 4.14 -2.85
CA ALA A 113 4.10 4.38 -3.48
C ALA A 113 4.01 4.24 -5.00
N GLU A 114 3.33 3.20 -5.50
CA GLU A 114 3.10 2.95 -6.92
C GLU A 114 2.31 4.09 -7.57
N GLY A 115 1.16 4.44 -6.97
CA GLY A 115 0.33 5.53 -7.44
C GLY A 115 0.99 6.90 -7.32
N SER A 116 1.93 7.10 -6.38
CA SER A 116 2.72 8.33 -6.32
C SER A 116 3.80 8.39 -7.41
N LEU A 117 4.38 7.23 -7.77
CA LEU A 117 5.42 7.14 -8.79
C LEU A 117 4.86 7.26 -10.21
N ASN A 118 3.67 6.68 -10.46
CA ASN A 118 3.04 6.59 -11.78
C ASN A 118 1.59 7.11 -11.75
N HIS A 119 1.36 8.30 -11.18
CA HIS A 119 0.03 8.82 -10.83
C HIS A 119 -1.01 8.78 -11.96
N ASP A 120 -0.71 9.35 -13.13
CA ASP A 120 -1.66 9.38 -14.25
C ASP A 120 -2.07 7.97 -14.70
N ALA A 121 -1.10 7.05 -14.80
CA ALA A 121 -1.34 5.68 -15.20
C ALA A 121 -2.13 4.90 -14.13
N PHE A 122 -1.81 5.12 -12.86
CA PHE A 122 -2.49 4.51 -11.73
C PHE A 122 -3.97 4.95 -11.66
N CYS A 123 -4.24 6.24 -11.82
CA CYS A 123 -5.61 6.75 -11.81
C CYS A 123 -6.40 6.40 -13.09
N ALA A 124 -5.72 6.24 -14.23
CA ALA A 124 -6.34 5.69 -15.43
C ALA A 124 -6.77 4.23 -15.21
N ALA A 125 -5.90 3.38 -14.65
CA ALA A 125 -6.23 2.01 -14.29
C ALA A 125 -7.38 1.95 -13.28
N ALA A 126 -7.42 2.86 -12.30
CA ALA A 126 -8.53 2.95 -11.36
C ALA A 126 -9.88 3.24 -12.02
N ALA A 127 -9.90 4.05 -13.09
CA ALA A 127 -11.12 4.30 -13.84
C ALA A 127 -11.61 3.05 -14.57
N GLU A 128 -10.69 2.21 -15.06
CA GLU A 128 -11.01 0.91 -15.64
C GLU A 128 -11.55 -0.06 -14.57
N THR A 129 -10.88 -0.16 -13.42
CA THR A 129 -11.32 -0.99 -12.30
C THR A 129 -12.71 -0.59 -11.78
N ARG A 130 -13.02 0.71 -11.70
CA ARG A 130 -14.35 1.18 -11.30
C ARG A 130 -15.45 0.78 -12.28
N ALA A 131 -15.11 0.59 -13.56
CA ALA A 131 -16.06 0.13 -14.57
C ALA A 131 -16.24 -1.39 -14.59
N ASP A 132 -15.37 -2.15 -13.90
CA ASP A 132 -15.44 -3.59 -13.80
C ASP A 132 -16.44 -4.03 -12.70
N PRO A 133 -17.51 -4.78 -13.04
CA PRO A 133 -18.48 -5.27 -12.06
C PRO A 133 -17.88 -6.10 -10.93
N GLU A 134 -16.74 -6.76 -11.14
CA GLU A 134 -16.05 -7.56 -10.10
C GLU A 134 -15.53 -6.69 -8.96
N PHE A 135 -15.14 -5.44 -9.25
CA PHE A 135 -14.54 -4.51 -8.29
C PHE A 135 -15.42 -3.30 -7.99
N ALA A 136 -16.56 -3.17 -8.67
CA ALA A 136 -17.42 -2.01 -8.57
C ALA A 136 -18.03 -1.81 -7.16
N HIS A 137 -18.13 -2.86 -6.34
CA HIS A 137 -18.89 -2.84 -5.10
C HIS A 137 -18.27 -1.99 -3.99
N TYR A 138 -16.96 -1.70 -4.05
CA TYR A 138 -16.27 -0.90 -3.03
C TYR A 138 -16.33 0.62 -3.26
N TRP A 139 -16.79 1.08 -4.41
CA TRP A 139 -16.94 2.52 -4.67
C TRP A 139 -18.27 3.06 -4.13
N GLU A 140 -18.30 4.38 -3.87
CA GLU A 140 -19.53 5.14 -3.59
C GLU A 140 -20.35 5.46 -4.84
#